data_AF-C1MJC4-F1
#
_entry.id   AF-C1MJC4-F1
#
_cell.length_a   1.000
_cell.length_b   1.000
_cell.length_c   1.000
_cell.angle_alpha   90.00
_cell.angle_beta   90.00
_cell.angle_gamma   90.00
#
_symmetry.space_group_name_H-M   'P 1'
#
loop_
_entity.id
_entity.type
_entity.pdbx_description
1 polymer ?
#
loop_
_entity_poly.entity_id
_entity_poly.type
_entity_poly.pdbx_seq_one_letter_code
_entity_poly.pdbx_strand_id
1 'polypeptide(L)'
;MLLVASSEGDDGQDASVIIDGGVSATEYLAVTLNETLPGIDANDPSKTLGTIKLYASVVSNLGVLTDFEPPFSFEWSSWIDALFDRFFVFFENVDSGGASNASGSDKHRGGAGGDGGASYLMGSSSMYSPLMRLLFARMHTSTRARAVEKIARFVLGSTHAGLTAEVGQMVMAATTEAPEEASPKLVRPILRALAEELSVARRAATSDGDARPESIISPTREAKLRWLNGLLGAGLHYGGERTAVIADEIAAAARDMFATSVLAKSLPLAEMGAHLTSLLCGAMTRTYVNDLFAAEAEGGDEARGAFPSAWVVSKVREGEDDASMPRPFLWRKPSERELEIARALCAEFLETPCRALLDAHGGDGDGDGDGDPARAMSKEETRAALAAIGGVASGFRTRMRDFAPTPSPDEASAGRDGGFTVVGVQDVHAPFVGVETRDLAGRAVAAVLNRVSADDVDTLGMALSVAEDVLSPFHRDYHGVKAALRTWHSDATALTAPQTRPDGDKTRPRWLVGEHMFLRFLWRSSQAAYHAGGPGSSPPTAAGYVRLMDAARRTARTRRRRR
;
A
#
# COMPACT_ATOMS: atom_id res chain seq x y z
N MET A 1 -17.95 -20.88 14.94
CA MET A 1 -18.33 -21.35 13.60
C MET A 1 -19.67 -22.04 13.75
N LEU A 2 -20.77 -21.33 13.44
CA LEU A 2 -22.11 -21.91 13.51
C LEU A 2 -22.25 -22.89 12.35
N LEU A 3 -22.44 -24.17 12.67
CA LEU A 3 -22.71 -25.24 11.70
C LEU A 3 -24.10 -25.00 11.12
N VAL A 4 -24.18 -24.57 9.87
CA VAL A 4 -25.43 -24.52 9.11
C VAL A 4 -25.61 -25.89 8.47
N ALA A 5 -26.48 -26.71 9.06
CA ALA A 5 -27.04 -27.87 8.38
C ALA A 5 -28.32 -27.41 7.67
N SER A 6 -28.25 -27.29 6.33
CA SER A 6 -29.45 -27.20 5.50
C SER A 6 -30.14 -28.57 5.55
N SER A 7 -31.26 -28.68 6.26
CA SER A 7 -32.17 -29.81 6.06
C SER A 7 -32.93 -29.57 4.77
N GLU A 8 -32.71 -30.40 3.75
CA GLU A 8 -33.63 -30.50 2.61
C GLU A 8 -34.99 -30.99 3.15
N GLY A 9 -35.88 -30.04 3.43
CA GLY A 9 -37.28 -30.26 3.73
C GLY A 9 -38.11 -29.65 2.63
N ASP A 10 -38.81 -30.51 1.90
CA ASP A 10 -39.84 -30.17 0.91
C ASP A 10 -41.00 -29.49 1.64
N ASP A 11 -41.03 -28.15 1.60
CA ASP A 11 -42.19 -27.24 1.69
C ASP A 11 -41.67 -25.84 2.06
N GLY A 12 -42.16 -24.81 1.37
CA GLY A 12 -41.67 -23.42 1.42
C GLY A 12 -41.84 -22.67 2.76
N GLN A 13 -41.25 -23.17 3.83
CA GLN A 13 -41.06 -22.49 5.10
C GLN A 13 -39.59 -22.08 5.25
N ASP A 14 -39.36 -20.80 5.51
CA ASP A 14 -38.07 -20.23 5.86
C ASP A 14 -37.38 -21.09 6.93
N ALA A 15 -36.33 -21.81 6.53
CA ALA A 15 -35.52 -22.62 7.42
C ALA A 15 -34.67 -21.71 8.32
N SER A 16 -35.30 -21.07 9.31
CA SER A 16 -34.59 -20.38 10.37
C SER A 16 -33.78 -21.40 11.17
N VAL A 17 -32.46 -21.23 11.20
CA VAL A 17 -31.56 -22.06 12.00
C VAL A 17 -31.78 -21.69 13.47
N ILE A 18 -32.46 -22.56 14.22
CA ILE A 18 -32.69 -22.39 15.66
C ILE A 18 -31.49 -22.95 16.41
N ILE A 19 -30.88 -22.12 17.27
CA ILE A 19 -29.85 -22.54 18.22
C ILE A 19 -30.55 -23.07 19.47
N ASP A 20 -29.93 -24.04 20.15
CA ASP A 20 -30.42 -24.67 21.38
C ASP A 20 -31.00 -23.63 22.36
N GLY A 21 -32.27 -23.78 22.74
CA GLY A 21 -33.02 -22.81 23.54
C GLY A 21 -34.02 -21.90 22.79
N GLY A 22 -34.22 -22.08 21.47
CA GLY A 22 -35.28 -21.38 20.72
C GLY A 22 -34.89 -20.01 20.15
N VAL A 23 -33.61 -19.62 20.28
CA VAL A 23 -33.08 -18.35 19.73
C VAL A 23 -32.63 -18.58 18.29
N SER A 24 -33.04 -17.69 17.37
CA SER A 24 -32.60 -17.76 15.98
C SER A 24 -31.10 -17.45 15.86
N ALA A 25 -30.40 -18.05 14.90
CA ALA A 25 -28.98 -17.77 14.67
C ALA A 25 -28.69 -16.28 14.41
N THR A 26 -29.64 -15.57 13.79
CA THR A 26 -29.56 -14.13 13.52
C THR A 26 -29.66 -13.30 14.80
N GLU A 27 -30.58 -13.65 15.71
CA GLU A 27 -30.72 -13.01 17.02
C GLU A 27 -29.49 -13.22 17.90
N TYR A 28 -28.95 -14.44 17.93
CA TYR A 28 -27.70 -14.73 18.65
C TYR A 28 -26.53 -13.89 18.13
N LEU A 29 -26.39 -13.78 16.80
CA LEU A 29 -25.35 -12.96 16.18
C LEU A 29 -25.54 -11.47 16.47
N ALA A 30 -26.77 -10.96 16.43
CA ALA A 30 -27.08 -9.57 16.78
C ALA A 30 -26.65 -9.24 18.22
N VAL A 31 -27.03 -10.08 19.19
CA VAL A 31 -26.58 -9.94 20.59
C VAL A 31 -25.06 -10.01 20.67
N THR A 32 -24.45 -11.00 20.01
CA THR A 32 -22.99 -11.17 20.01
C THR A 32 -22.26 -9.93 19.48
N LEU A 33 -22.73 -9.33 18.38
CA LEU A 33 -22.12 -8.13 17.80
C LEU A 33 -22.14 -6.95 18.77
N ASN A 34 -23.24 -6.75 19.51
CA ASN A 34 -23.38 -5.69 20.50
C ASN A 34 -22.52 -5.93 21.75
N GLU A 35 -22.62 -7.13 22.33
CA GLU A 35 -21.92 -7.48 23.57
C GLU A 35 -20.40 -7.54 23.41
N THR A 36 -19.91 -7.79 22.19
CA THR A 36 -18.47 -7.87 21.91
C THR A 36 -17.83 -6.55 21.51
N LEU A 37 -18.57 -5.44 21.37
CA LEU A 37 -18.00 -4.12 21.00
C LEU A 37 -16.92 -3.64 21.99
N PRO A 38 -17.09 -3.79 23.33
CA PRO A 38 -16.02 -3.52 24.31
C PRO A 38 -14.80 -4.46 24.18
N GLY A 39 -14.89 -5.44 23.27
CA GLY A 39 -13.82 -6.30 22.78
C GLY A 39 -12.64 -5.53 22.20
N ILE A 40 -12.90 -4.40 21.55
CA ILE A 40 -11.89 -3.50 21.01
C ILE A 40 -11.33 -2.67 22.17
N ASP A 41 -10.14 -3.07 22.64
CA ASP A 41 -9.54 -2.59 23.86
C ASP A 41 -8.02 -2.45 23.69
N ALA A 42 -7.52 -1.22 23.83
CA ALA A 42 -6.11 -0.88 23.69
C ALA A 42 -5.20 -1.71 24.62
N ASN A 43 -5.75 -2.19 25.75
CA ASN A 43 -5.00 -2.92 26.78
C ASN A 43 -4.94 -4.43 26.54
N ASP A 44 -5.78 -4.99 25.65
CA ASP A 44 -5.85 -6.42 25.39
C ASP A 44 -5.78 -6.74 23.89
N PRO A 45 -4.56 -6.94 23.36
CA PRO A 45 -4.35 -7.28 21.96
C PRO A 45 -5.06 -8.56 21.53
N SER A 46 -5.07 -9.59 22.37
CA SER A 46 -5.65 -10.90 22.02
C SER A 46 -7.17 -10.80 21.90
N LYS A 47 -7.81 -10.12 22.86
CA LYS A 47 -9.25 -9.84 22.85
C LYS A 47 -9.63 -8.97 21.65
N THR A 48 -8.91 -7.89 21.41
CA THR A 48 -9.15 -6.99 20.26
C THR A 48 -9.06 -7.74 18.93
N LEU A 49 -8.00 -8.53 18.72
CA LEU A 49 -7.85 -9.31 17.50
C LEU A 49 -8.93 -10.38 17.36
N GLY A 50 -9.33 -11.04 18.46
CA GLY A 50 -10.46 -11.98 18.47
C GLY A 50 -11.77 -11.33 18.01
N THR A 51 -12.08 -10.14 18.55
CA THR A 51 -13.26 -9.35 18.18
C THR A 51 -13.24 -8.91 16.72
N ILE A 52 -12.10 -8.41 16.22
CA ILE A 52 -11.97 -8.00 14.82
C ILE A 52 -12.18 -9.19 13.88
N LYS A 53 -11.61 -10.36 14.20
CA LYS A 53 -11.80 -11.59 13.42
C LYS A 53 -13.25 -12.04 13.40
N LEU A 54 -13.93 -11.96 14.54
CA LEU A 54 -15.36 -12.23 14.63
C LEU A 54 -16.15 -11.32 13.69
N TYR A 55 -15.91 -10.01 13.74
CA TYR A 55 -16.60 -9.04 12.89
C TYR A 55 -16.29 -9.24 11.42
N ALA A 56 -15.02 -9.47 11.06
CA ALA A 56 -14.62 -9.75 9.68
C ALA A 56 -15.33 -11.00 9.15
N SER A 57 -15.46 -12.02 9.98
CA SER A 57 -16.16 -13.26 9.63
C SER A 57 -17.66 -13.04 9.44
N VAL A 58 -18.33 -12.30 10.34
CA VAL A 58 -19.76 -12.00 10.21
C VAL A 58 -20.03 -11.14 8.96
N VAL A 59 -19.29 -10.04 8.79
CA VAL A 59 -19.47 -9.13 7.63
C VAL A 59 -19.14 -9.82 6.31
N SER A 60 -18.20 -10.78 6.29
CA SER A 60 -17.91 -11.59 5.10
C SER A 60 -19.11 -12.41 4.61
N ASN A 61 -20.09 -12.67 5.48
CA ASN A 61 -21.30 -13.44 5.18
C ASN A 61 -22.52 -12.57 4.85
N LEU A 62 -22.35 -11.25 4.70
CA LEU A 62 -23.46 -10.31 4.49
C LEU A 62 -23.32 -9.61 3.14
N GLY A 63 -24.37 -9.68 2.31
CA GLY A 63 -24.42 -9.01 1.00
C GLY A 63 -24.52 -7.49 1.10
N VAL A 64 -25.22 -6.99 2.13
CA VAL A 64 -25.42 -5.57 2.42
C VAL A 64 -25.55 -5.36 3.94
N LEU A 65 -25.07 -4.22 4.45
CA LEU A 65 -25.23 -3.76 5.83
C LEU A 65 -26.22 -2.59 5.80
N THR A 66 -27.47 -2.87 6.16
CA THR A 66 -28.57 -1.91 6.03
C THR A 66 -29.61 -2.10 7.11
N ASP A 67 -30.19 -0.99 7.58
CA ASP A 67 -31.24 -0.99 8.61
C ASP A 67 -32.63 -1.34 8.02
N PHE A 68 -32.77 -1.37 6.69
CA PHE A 68 -34.02 -1.70 6.00
C PHE A 68 -34.21 -3.21 5.91
N GLU A 69 -35.43 -3.73 6.14
CA GLU A 69 -35.79 -5.16 6.22
C GLU A 69 -34.93 -6.11 5.35
N PRO A 70 -33.83 -6.68 5.90
CA PRO A 70 -33.08 -7.76 5.27
C PRO A 70 -33.39 -9.09 5.98
N PRO A 71 -32.93 -10.25 5.48
CA PRO A 71 -32.98 -11.49 6.25
C PRO A 71 -32.10 -11.46 7.53
N PHE A 72 -31.28 -10.43 7.74
CA PHE A 72 -30.57 -10.16 9.01
C PHE A 72 -30.93 -8.77 9.56
N SER A 73 -32.05 -8.67 10.28
CA SER A 73 -32.50 -7.44 10.93
C SER A 73 -31.56 -7.03 12.08
N PHE A 74 -30.79 -5.97 11.87
CA PHE A 74 -29.85 -5.41 12.84
C PHE A 74 -29.66 -3.91 12.61
N GLU A 75 -29.43 -3.15 13.67
CA GLU A 75 -29.20 -1.70 13.60
C GLU A 75 -27.77 -1.38 13.14
N TRP A 76 -27.47 -1.73 11.89
CA TRP A 76 -26.15 -1.60 11.28
C TRP A 76 -25.62 -0.16 11.32
N SER A 77 -26.45 0.84 11.05
CA SER A 77 -25.97 2.23 11.06
C SER A 77 -25.52 2.68 12.45
N SER A 78 -26.26 2.28 13.50
CA SER A 78 -25.94 2.56 14.90
C SER A 78 -24.70 1.79 15.35
N TRP A 79 -24.66 0.49 15.04
CA TRP A 79 -23.53 -0.37 15.42
C TRP A 79 -22.22 0.04 14.73
N ILE A 80 -22.24 0.38 13.44
CA ILE A 80 -21.05 0.87 12.71
C ILE A 80 -20.57 2.20 13.31
N ASP A 81 -21.51 3.09 13.66
CA ASP A 81 -21.18 4.37 14.29
C ASP A 81 -20.46 4.14 15.63
N ALA A 82 -20.98 3.25 16.47
CA ALA A 82 -20.38 2.85 17.74
C ALA A 82 -19.04 2.11 17.56
N LEU A 83 -18.92 1.27 16.53
CA LEU A 83 -17.69 0.57 16.19
C LEU A 83 -16.56 1.55 15.86
N PHE A 84 -16.84 2.58 15.05
CA PHE A 84 -15.84 3.61 14.74
C PHE A 84 -15.48 4.45 15.95
N ASP A 85 -16.42 4.78 16.83
CA ASP A 85 -16.09 5.45 18.09
C ASP A 85 -15.16 4.59 18.96
N ARG A 86 -15.39 3.27 19.00
CA ARG A 86 -14.48 2.34 19.70
C ARG A 86 -13.08 2.33 19.09
N PHE A 87 -12.96 2.34 17.77
CA PHE A 87 -11.65 2.44 17.12
C PHE A 87 -10.96 3.79 17.36
N PHE A 88 -11.70 4.91 17.36
CA PHE A 88 -11.10 6.21 17.64
C PHE A 88 -10.59 6.31 19.08
N VAL A 89 -11.40 5.89 20.06
CA VAL A 89 -10.96 5.78 21.46
C VAL A 89 -9.78 4.81 21.60
N PHE A 90 -9.80 3.70 20.85
CA PHE A 90 -8.67 2.78 20.81
C PHE A 90 -7.39 3.48 20.32
N PHE A 91 -7.44 4.22 19.21
CA PHE A 91 -6.29 4.91 18.66
C PHE A 91 -5.76 5.98 19.62
N GLU A 92 -6.64 6.76 20.24
CA GLU A 92 -6.26 7.77 21.23
C GLU A 92 -5.54 7.14 22.45
N ASN A 93 -5.93 5.94 22.86
CA ASN A 93 -5.31 5.25 23.99
C ASN A 93 -4.01 4.52 23.63
N VAL A 94 -3.92 3.96 22.41
CA VAL A 94 -2.67 3.33 21.91
C VAL A 94 -1.60 4.39 21.62
N ASP A 95 -1.99 5.56 21.15
CA ASP A 95 -1.10 6.70 20.88
C ASP A 95 -0.76 7.52 22.12
N SER A 96 -0.78 6.92 23.31
CA SER A 96 -0.57 7.61 24.60
C SER A 96 0.86 8.14 24.76
N GLY A 97 1.18 9.22 24.04
CA GLY A 97 2.18 10.23 24.36
C GLY A 97 3.63 9.81 24.19
N GLY A 98 4.23 10.15 23.06
CA GLY A 98 5.65 9.90 22.79
C GLY A 98 6.40 11.07 22.14
N ALA A 99 6.26 12.30 22.64
CA ALA A 99 7.33 13.32 22.52
C ALA A 99 8.56 12.97 23.39
N SER A 100 8.85 11.69 23.57
CA SER A 100 9.94 11.15 24.37
C SER A 100 10.91 10.42 23.46
N ASN A 101 12.00 11.11 23.16
CA ASN A 101 13.29 10.61 22.69
C ASN A 101 13.24 9.60 21.52
N ALA A 102 13.61 10.09 20.34
CA ALA A 102 14.09 9.30 19.19
C ALA A 102 15.40 8.52 19.49
N SER A 103 15.54 7.96 20.69
CA SER A 103 16.62 7.07 21.11
C SER A 103 16.03 5.67 21.29
N GLY A 104 16.01 4.91 20.19
CA GLY A 104 16.33 3.48 20.10
C GLY A 104 15.80 2.42 21.08
N SER A 105 15.03 2.69 22.14
CA SER A 105 14.80 1.70 23.21
C SER A 105 13.43 1.03 23.24
N ASP A 106 12.38 1.55 22.58
CA ASP A 106 11.04 0.92 22.59
C ASP A 106 10.70 0.17 21.29
N LYS A 107 11.67 -0.58 20.76
CA LYS A 107 11.49 -1.46 19.60
C LYS A 107 10.66 -2.73 19.89
N HIS A 108 10.03 -2.88 21.05
CA HIS A 108 9.47 -4.16 21.50
C HIS A 108 8.01 -4.10 21.98
N ARG A 109 7.13 -3.40 21.24
CA ARG A 109 5.68 -3.65 21.30
C ARG A 109 5.14 -4.05 19.92
N GLY A 110 5.15 -5.37 19.67
CA GLY A 110 4.27 -6.06 18.70
C GLY A 110 4.70 -6.02 17.23
N GLY A 111 5.39 -7.06 16.76
CA GLY A 111 5.92 -7.11 15.40
C GLY A 111 4.89 -7.38 14.30
N ALA A 112 5.07 -6.71 13.15
CA ALA A 112 5.42 -7.32 11.86
C ALA A 112 5.62 -6.19 10.82
N GLY A 113 6.79 -5.56 10.84
CA GLY A 113 7.19 -4.53 9.87
C GLY A 113 8.36 -3.75 10.42
N GLY A 114 9.53 -3.89 9.81
CA GLY A 114 10.67 -3.04 10.12
C GLY A 114 10.32 -1.59 9.82
N ASP A 115 10.68 -0.72 10.76
CA ASP A 115 10.55 0.74 10.77
C ASP A 115 9.12 1.30 10.81
N GLY A 116 8.67 1.74 12.00
CA GLY A 116 7.63 2.79 12.07
C GLY A 116 6.48 2.66 13.08
N GLY A 117 6.54 1.84 14.14
CA GLY A 117 5.55 1.92 15.23
C GLY A 117 4.16 1.35 14.94
N ALA A 118 4.02 0.49 13.92
CA ALA A 118 2.75 -0.16 13.61
C ALA A 118 2.24 -1.04 14.77
N SER A 119 0.97 -0.86 15.13
CA SER A 119 0.22 -1.63 16.11
C SER A 119 0.04 -3.09 15.66
N TYR A 120 -0.33 -3.95 16.61
CA TYR A 120 -0.72 -5.35 16.33
C TYR A 120 -1.91 -5.46 15.37
N LEU A 121 -2.67 -4.38 15.13
CA LEU A 121 -3.68 -4.31 14.08
C LEU A 121 -3.11 -4.47 12.67
N MET A 122 -1.85 -4.10 12.45
CA MET A 122 -1.14 -4.30 11.19
C MET A 122 -0.41 -5.65 11.13
N GLY A 123 -0.48 -6.44 12.21
CA GLY A 123 0.06 -7.77 12.28
C GLY A 123 -0.55 -8.73 11.25
N SER A 124 0.22 -9.74 10.86
CA SER A 124 -0.25 -10.78 9.95
C SER A 124 -1.49 -11.48 10.54
N SER A 125 -2.57 -11.58 9.77
CA SER A 125 -3.84 -12.19 10.15
C SER A 125 -4.63 -11.46 11.25
N SER A 126 -4.51 -10.12 11.35
CA SER A 126 -5.39 -9.33 12.23
C SER A 126 -6.84 -9.23 11.73
N MET A 127 -7.05 -9.44 10.43
CA MET A 127 -8.30 -9.15 9.70
C MET A 127 -8.80 -7.71 9.80
N TYR A 128 -8.03 -6.77 10.35
CA TYR A 128 -8.44 -5.36 10.50
C TYR A 128 -8.62 -4.67 9.13
N SER A 129 -7.63 -4.79 8.25
CA SER A 129 -7.72 -4.23 6.89
C SER A 129 -8.87 -4.86 6.07
N PRO A 130 -9.03 -6.20 6.01
CA PRO A 130 -10.21 -6.82 5.41
C PRO A 130 -11.54 -6.33 6.01
N LEU A 131 -11.65 -6.22 7.34
CA LEU A 131 -12.86 -5.73 8.00
C LEU A 131 -13.22 -4.32 7.53
N MET A 132 -12.27 -3.38 7.52
CA MET A 132 -12.53 -2.00 7.09
C MET A 132 -13.05 -1.96 5.64
N ARG A 133 -12.42 -2.71 4.73
CA ARG A 133 -12.83 -2.77 3.32
C ARG A 133 -14.19 -3.44 3.14
N LEU A 134 -14.46 -4.51 3.88
CA LEU A 134 -15.74 -5.19 3.89
C LEU A 134 -16.87 -4.29 4.40
N LEU A 135 -16.66 -3.59 5.52
CA LEU A 135 -17.65 -2.66 6.07
C LEU A 135 -18.06 -1.63 5.01
N PHE A 136 -17.08 -0.94 4.41
CA PHE A 136 -17.37 0.08 3.41
C PHE A 136 -17.98 -0.47 2.12
N ALA A 137 -17.54 -1.64 1.66
CA ALA A 137 -18.08 -2.28 0.46
C ALA A 137 -19.56 -2.69 0.65
N ARG A 138 -19.96 -3.04 1.88
CA ARG A 138 -21.30 -3.58 2.19
C ARG A 138 -22.24 -2.55 2.82
N MET A 139 -21.75 -1.45 3.39
CA MET A 139 -22.58 -0.36 3.92
C MET A 139 -23.57 0.17 2.89
N HIS A 140 -24.84 0.33 3.29
CA HIS A 140 -25.79 1.12 2.53
C HIS A 140 -25.29 2.56 2.30
N THR A 141 -25.64 3.17 1.17
CA THR A 141 -25.13 4.47 0.71
C THR A 141 -25.31 5.59 1.74
N SER A 142 -26.46 5.64 2.43
CA SER A 142 -26.71 6.65 3.49
C SER A 142 -25.75 6.52 4.68
N THR A 143 -25.51 5.29 5.14
CA THR A 143 -24.57 4.99 6.24
C THR A 143 -23.13 5.26 5.81
N ARG A 144 -22.80 4.92 4.57
CA ARG A 144 -21.47 5.14 3.98
C ARG A 144 -21.07 6.61 3.97
N ALA A 145 -21.97 7.51 3.56
CA ALA A 145 -21.71 8.95 3.58
C ALA A 145 -21.43 9.49 4.99
N ARG A 146 -22.20 9.05 6.00
CA ARG A 146 -21.98 9.41 7.41
C ARG A 146 -20.65 8.88 7.94
N ALA A 147 -20.30 7.64 7.59
CA ALA A 147 -19.03 7.01 7.93
C ALA A 147 -17.83 7.82 7.41
N VAL A 148 -17.87 8.25 6.14
CA VAL A 148 -16.83 9.10 5.53
C VAL A 148 -16.66 10.41 6.29
N GLU A 149 -17.77 11.09 6.61
CA GLU A 149 -17.72 12.35 7.37
C GLU A 149 -17.16 12.17 8.78
N LYS A 150 -17.50 11.05 9.42
CA LYS A 150 -17.00 10.71 10.75
C LYS A 150 -15.49 10.47 10.74
N ILE A 151 -14.98 9.71 9.77
CA ILE A 151 -13.53 9.55 9.56
C ILE A 151 -12.87 10.89 9.25
N ALA A 152 -13.45 11.69 8.34
CA ALA A 152 -12.91 13.01 7.99
C ALA A 152 -12.76 13.92 9.21
N ARG A 153 -13.76 13.94 10.10
CA ARG A 153 -13.73 14.71 11.34
C ARG A 153 -12.61 14.26 12.27
N PHE A 154 -12.43 12.95 12.44
CA PHE A 154 -11.36 12.40 13.26
C PHE A 154 -9.99 12.78 12.68
N VAL A 155 -9.74 12.46 11.40
CA VAL A 155 -8.40 12.63 10.81
C VAL A 155 -7.95 14.08 10.68
N LEU A 156 -8.88 15.01 10.45
CA LEU A 156 -8.58 16.45 10.36
C LEU A 156 -8.53 17.10 11.75
N GLY A 157 -9.19 16.51 12.74
CA GLY A 157 -9.27 17.04 14.11
C GLY A 157 -8.16 16.54 15.04
N SER A 158 -7.47 15.45 14.70
CA SER A 158 -6.45 14.83 15.54
C SER A 158 -5.09 14.71 14.83
N THR A 159 -4.06 14.26 15.55
CA THR A 159 -2.75 13.98 14.99
C THR A 159 -2.14 12.79 15.72
N HIS A 160 -2.10 11.65 15.04
CA HIS A 160 -1.58 10.39 15.58
C HIS A 160 -0.51 9.84 14.64
N ALA A 161 0.64 10.51 14.56
CA ALA A 161 1.67 10.20 13.56
C ALA A 161 2.18 8.74 13.62
N GLY A 162 2.13 8.11 14.78
CA GLY A 162 2.47 6.69 14.97
C GLY A 162 1.41 5.70 14.49
N LEU A 163 0.18 6.16 14.22
CA LEU A 163 -0.97 5.32 13.83
C LEU A 163 -1.45 5.57 12.40
N THR A 164 -0.56 6.10 11.55
CA THR A 164 -0.88 6.39 10.14
C THR A 164 -1.25 5.14 9.36
N ALA A 165 -0.69 3.97 9.70
CA ALA A 165 -0.95 2.73 8.99
C ALA A 165 -2.36 2.19 9.28
N GLU A 166 -2.79 2.24 10.53
CA GLU A 166 -4.08 1.76 11.03
C GLU A 166 -5.20 2.68 10.55
N VAL A 167 -5.11 3.97 10.86
CA VAL A 167 -6.12 4.95 10.42
C VAL A 167 -6.10 5.09 8.90
N GLY A 168 -4.93 4.91 8.29
CA GLY A 168 -4.78 4.77 6.85
C GLY A 168 -5.63 3.65 6.24
N GLN A 169 -5.85 2.52 6.91
CA GLN A 169 -6.75 1.47 6.41
C GLN A 169 -8.20 1.96 6.31
N MET A 170 -8.65 2.79 7.26
CA MET A 170 -9.99 3.39 7.22
C MET A 170 -10.11 4.38 6.06
N VAL A 171 -9.10 5.23 5.87
CA VAL A 171 -9.05 6.18 4.74
C VAL A 171 -9.01 5.44 3.40
N MET A 172 -8.19 4.41 3.29
CA MET A 172 -8.11 3.57 2.09
C MET A 172 -9.46 2.89 1.80
N ALA A 173 -10.09 2.26 2.80
CA ALA A 173 -11.39 1.61 2.60
C ALA A 173 -12.48 2.61 2.17
N ALA A 174 -12.52 3.79 2.81
CA ALA A 174 -13.44 4.86 2.42
C ALA A 174 -13.21 5.33 0.98
N THR A 175 -11.96 5.50 0.56
CA THR A 175 -11.63 6.02 -0.78
C THR A 175 -11.83 5.01 -1.89
N THR A 176 -11.64 3.70 -1.63
CA THR A 176 -11.87 2.67 -2.63
C THR A 176 -13.35 2.38 -2.85
N GLU A 177 -14.11 2.26 -1.76
CA GLU A 177 -15.50 1.80 -1.79
C GLU A 177 -16.54 2.94 -1.75
N ALA A 178 -16.16 4.15 -1.28
CA ALA A 178 -17.03 5.33 -1.19
C ALA A 178 -16.42 6.59 -1.87
N PRO A 179 -15.96 6.49 -3.13
CA PRO A 179 -15.16 7.54 -3.74
C PRO A 179 -15.85 8.88 -3.94
N GLU A 180 -17.14 8.87 -4.28
CA GLU A 180 -17.90 10.08 -4.57
C GLU A 180 -18.08 10.92 -3.30
N GLU A 181 -18.19 10.25 -2.14
CA GLU A 181 -18.23 10.88 -0.84
C GLU A 181 -16.83 11.22 -0.32
N ALA A 182 -15.88 10.28 -0.42
CA ALA A 182 -14.54 10.41 0.17
C ALA A 182 -13.66 11.44 -0.55
N SER A 183 -13.78 11.61 -1.87
CA SER A 183 -12.97 12.59 -2.60
C SER A 183 -13.19 14.03 -2.09
N PRO A 184 -14.43 14.57 -2.08
CA PRO A 184 -14.69 15.94 -1.61
C PRO A 184 -14.61 16.09 -0.09
N LYS A 185 -14.93 15.06 0.71
CA LYS A 185 -15.05 15.18 2.17
C LYS A 185 -13.82 14.71 2.95
N LEU A 186 -12.94 13.92 2.34
CA LEU A 186 -11.79 13.32 3.01
C LEU A 186 -10.47 13.62 2.27
N VAL A 187 -10.30 13.17 1.03
CA VAL A 187 -9.01 13.27 0.31
C VAL A 187 -8.62 14.71 0.02
N ARG A 188 -9.50 15.49 -0.61
CA ARG A 188 -9.23 16.91 -0.91
C ARG A 188 -9.01 17.74 0.36
N PRO A 189 -9.80 17.59 1.44
CA PRO A 189 -9.50 18.23 2.71
C PRO A 189 -8.14 17.87 3.32
N ILE A 190 -7.73 16.59 3.30
CA ILE A 190 -6.39 16.19 3.76
C ILE A 190 -5.31 16.88 2.93
N LEU A 191 -5.44 16.89 1.60
CA LEU A 191 -4.48 17.55 0.71
C LEU A 191 -4.38 19.06 0.97
N ARG A 192 -5.52 19.74 1.19
CA ARG A 192 -5.53 21.17 1.55
C ARG A 192 -4.85 21.43 2.89
N ALA A 193 -5.17 20.63 3.91
CA ALA A 193 -4.54 20.75 5.22
C ALA A 193 -3.02 20.52 5.13
N LEU A 194 -2.58 19.56 4.31
CA LEU A 194 -1.17 19.30 4.05
C LEU A 194 -0.49 20.50 3.38
N ALA A 195 -1.10 21.05 2.33
CA ALA A 195 -0.58 22.22 1.63
C ALA A 195 -0.51 23.47 2.54
N GLU A 196 -1.50 23.67 3.40
CA GLU A 196 -1.51 24.74 4.41
C GLU A 196 -0.34 24.58 5.40
N GLU A 197 -0.15 23.38 5.97
CA GLU A 197 0.96 23.13 6.89
C GLU A 197 2.33 23.29 6.23
N LEU A 198 2.49 22.85 4.97
CA LEU A 198 3.71 23.07 4.19
C LEU A 198 3.96 24.56 3.94
N SER A 199 2.91 25.32 3.62
CA SER A 199 3.00 26.77 3.42
C SER A 199 3.50 27.48 4.69
N VAL A 200 3.02 27.07 5.87
CA VAL A 200 3.50 27.62 7.14
C VAL A 200 4.93 27.17 7.43
N ALA A 201 5.30 25.93 7.15
CA ALA A 201 6.68 25.43 7.31
C ALA A 201 7.67 26.22 6.43
N ARG A 202 7.30 26.47 5.18
CA ARG A 202 8.10 27.24 4.22
C ARG A 202 8.29 28.68 4.68
N ARG A 203 7.23 29.36 5.14
CA ARG A 203 7.34 30.73 5.68
C ARG A 203 8.32 30.80 6.85
N ALA A 204 8.25 29.83 7.76
CA ALA A 204 9.18 29.75 8.89
C ALA A 204 10.63 29.51 8.44
N ALA A 205 10.83 28.71 7.38
CA ALA A 205 12.15 28.48 6.79
C ALA A 205 12.75 29.72 6.09
N THR A 206 11.90 30.66 5.68
CA THR A 206 12.32 31.89 4.96
C THR A 206 12.37 33.15 5.80
N SER A 207 11.83 33.16 7.04
CA SER A 207 11.81 34.35 7.89
C SER A 207 13.17 34.60 8.56
N ASP A 208 13.73 35.78 8.28
CA ASP A 208 15.08 36.25 8.64
C ASP A 208 15.30 36.52 10.14
N GLY A 209 16.49 36.17 10.62
CA GLY A 209 17.02 36.49 11.95
C GLY A 209 18.32 35.68 12.19
N ASP A 210 19.42 36.37 12.47
CA ASP A 210 20.84 35.93 12.49
C ASP A 210 21.24 34.69 13.35
N ALA A 211 20.29 33.92 13.86
CA ALA A 211 20.53 32.68 14.57
C ALA A 211 19.70 31.56 13.93
N ARG A 212 20.27 30.87 12.94
CA ARG A 212 19.62 29.73 12.27
C ARG A 212 19.79 28.47 13.14
N PRO A 213 18.73 27.90 13.77
CA PRO A 213 18.83 26.62 14.43
C PRO A 213 19.07 25.48 13.43
N GLU A 214 19.61 24.34 13.90
CA GLU A 214 19.94 23.14 13.12
C GLU A 214 18.73 22.47 12.45
N SER A 215 17.49 22.79 12.87
CA SER A 215 16.24 22.36 12.23
C SER A 215 15.18 23.46 12.36
N ILE A 216 14.53 23.82 11.24
CA ILE A 216 13.54 24.91 11.19
C ILE A 216 12.10 24.41 11.46
N ILE A 217 11.89 23.09 11.54
CA ILE A 217 10.55 22.49 11.69
C ILE A 217 10.41 21.90 13.09
N SER A 218 9.38 22.35 13.83
CA SER A 218 9.10 21.81 15.16
C SER A 218 8.65 20.34 15.08
N PRO A 219 8.98 19.51 16.08
CA PRO A 219 8.55 18.11 16.12
C PRO A 219 7.03 17.94 15.97
N THR A 220 6.23 18.84 16.56
CA THR A 220 4.77 18.83 16.44
C THR A 220 4.31 19.03 15.00
N ARG A 221 4.94 19.96 14.26
CA ARG A 221 4.59 20.18 12.85
C ARG A 221 5.05 19.02 11.99
N GLU A 222 6.23 18.48 12.23
CA GLU A 222 6.70 17.29 11.51
C GLU A 222 5.75 16.10 11.72
N ALA A 223 5.28 15.88 12.95
CA ALA A 223 4.28 14.86 13.25
C ALA A 223 2.97 15.08 12.49
N LYS A 224 2.47 16.32 12.43
CA LYS A 224 1.27 16.66 11.67
C LYS A 224 1.45 16.48 10.16
N LEU A 225 2.59 16.88 9.60
CA LEU A 225 2.93 16.65 8.20
C LEU A 225 3.03 15.16 7.88
N ARG A 226 3.68 14.38 8.73
CA ARG A 226 3.77 12.92 8.60
C ARG A 226 2.40 12.26 8.64
N TRP A 227 1.55 12.70 9.58
CA TRP A 227 0.16 12.26 9.69
C TRP A 227 -0.63 12.51 8.40
N LEU A 228 -0.68 13.77 7.94
CA LEU A 228 -1.43 14.14 6.74
C LEU A 228 -0.87 13.49 5.47
N ASN A 229 0.46 13.40 5.33
CA ASN A 229 1.10 12.74 4.20
C ASN A 229 0.81 11.23 4.17
N GLY A 230 0.87 10.56 5.33
CA GLY A 230 0.55 9.14 5.45
C GLY A 230 -0.90 8.84 5.09
N LEU A 231 -1.83 9.64 5.61
CA LEU A 231 -3.26 9.49 5.32
C LEU A 231 -3.62 9.82 3.88
N LEU A 232 -3.04 10.90 3.33
CA LEU A 232 -3.19 11.21 1.91
C LEU A 232 -2.73 10.02 1.08
N GLY A 233 -1.55 9.48 1.39
CA GLY A 233 -0.99 8.33 0.73
C GLY A 233 -1.88 7.08 0.76
N ALA A 234 -2.49 6.80 1.91
CA ALA A 234 -3.48 5.72 2.04
C ALA A 234 -4.71 5.96 1.15
N GLY A 235 -5.16 7.21 1.03
CA GLY A 235 -6.28 7.60 0.16
C GLY A 235 -5.96 7.59 -1.34
N LEU A 236 -4.68 7.61 -1.74
CA LEU A 236 -4.27 7.48 -3.14
C LEU A 236 -4.21 6.01 -3.60
N HIS A 237 -4.19 5.07 -2.66
CA HIS A 237 -4.06 3.65 -2.95
C HIS A 237 -5.30 3.17 -3.72
N TYR A 238 -5.10 2.65 -4.93
CA TYR A 238 -6.19 2.29 -5.87
C TYR A 238 -7.08 3.48 -6.30
N GLY A 239 -6.57 4.72 -6.28
CA GLY A 239 -7.35 5.90 -6.65
C GLY A 239 -7.55 6.11 -8.17
N GLY A 240 -6.59 5.68 -9.00
CA GLY A 240 -6.68 5.71 -10.46
C GLY A 240 -7.12 7.07 -11.05
N GLU A 241 -8.09 7.06 -11.97
CA GLU A 241 -8.68 8.26 -12.61
C GLU A 241 -9.13 9.34 -11.61
N ARG A 242 -9.58 8.94 -10.42
CA ARG A 242 -10.01 9.90 -9.39
C ARG A 242 -8.81 10.67 -8.85
N THR A 243 -7.69 9.99 -8.68
CA THR A 243 -6.40 10.62 -8.36
C THR A 243 -5.89 11.45 -9.53
N ALA A 244 -6.11 11.02 -10.78
CA ALA A 244 -5.69 11.76 -11.97
C ALA A 244 -6.32 13.17 -12.05
N VAL A 245 -7.54 13.35 -11.53
CA VAL A 245 -8.21 14.66 -11.46
C VAL A 245 -7.48 15.65 -10.53
N ILE A 246 -6.76 15.17 -9.52
CA ILE A 246 -6.04 15.98 -8.52
C ILE A 246 -4.52 15.77 -8.55
N ALA A 247 -4.01 15.10 -9.58
CA ALA A 247 -2.61 14.71 -9.67
C ALA A 247 -1.67 15.93 -9.63
N ASP A 248 -2.04 17.02 -10.29
CA ASP A 248 -1.26 18.27 -10.30
C ASP A 248 -1.19 18.92 -8.91
N GLU A 249 -2.28 18.88 -8.14
CA GLU A 249 -2.33 19.39 -6.76
C GLU A 249 -1.41 18.56 -5.84
N ILE A 250 -1.40 17.23 -6.02
CA ILE A 250 -0.53 16.31 -5.27
C ILE A 250 0.94 16.50 -5.67
N ALA A 251 1.23 16.63 -6.97
CA ALA A 251 2.58 16.89 -7.48
C ALA A 251 3.11 18.24 -6.98
N ALA A 252 2.25 19.25 -6.88
CA ALA A 252 2.60 20.54 -6.28
C ALA A 252 2.97 20.40 -4.80
N ALA A 253 2.23 19.61 -4.02
CA ALA A 253 2.59 19.33 -2.63
C ALA A 253 3.94 18.60 -2.51
N ALA A 254 4.23 17.65 -3.40
CA ALA A 254 5.53 16.98 -3.44
C ALA A 254 6.67 17.94 -3.79
N ARG A 255 6.49 18.82 -4.79
CA ARG A 255 7.45 19.89 -5.12
C ARG A 255 7.71 20.78 -3.90
N ASP A 256 6.67 21.20 -3.20
CA ASP A 256 6.80 22.03 -2.01
C ASP A 256 7.52 21.29 -0.88
N MET A 257 7.31 19.98 -0.71
CA MET A 257 8.07 19.16 0.25
C MET A 257 9.56 19.13 -0.08
N PHE A 258 9.94 18.86 -1.33
CA PHE A 258 11.36 18.84 -1.73
C PHE A 258 12.02 20.23 -1.63
N ALA A 259 11.32 21.28 -2.06
CA ALA A 259 11.84 22.65 -1.93
C ALA A 259 12.01 23.04 -0.45
N THR A 260 11.01 22.72 0.38
CA THR A 260 11.05 23.04 1.82
C THR A 260 12.06 22.17 2.56
N SER A 261 12.31 20.93 2.14
CA SER A 261 13.36 20.09 2.75
C SER A 261 14.75 20.70 2.58
N VAL A 262 15.01 21.36 1.46
CA VAL A 262 16.27 22.07 1.23
C VAL A 262 16.36 23.31 2.11
N LEU A 263 15.33 24.16 2.10
CA LEU A 263 15.30 25.40 2.87
C LEU A 263 15.39 25.14 4.39
N ALA A 264 14.67 24.13 4.87
CA ALA A 264 14.58 23.78 6.28
C ALA A 264 15.63 22.76 6.75
N LYS A 265 16.49 22.29 5.84
CA LYS A 265 17.47 21.20 6.08
C LYS A 265 16.84 19.94 6.70
N SER A 266 15.63 19.60 6.26
CA SER A 266 14.82 18.54 6.85
C SER A 266 14.80 17.30 5.96
N LEU A 267 15.59 16.28 6.32
CA LEU A 267 15.55 14.97 5.67
C LEU A 267 14.15 14.31 5.73
N PRO A 268 13.42 14.34 6.87
CA PRO A 268 12.07 13.79 6.93
C PRO A 268 11.10 14.40 5.91
N LEU A 269 11.22 15.69 5.58
CA LEU A 269 10.42 16.30 4.52
C LEU A 269 10.74 15.73 3.14
N ALA A 270 12.01 15.49 2.84
CA ALA A 270 12.41 14.87 1.57
C ALA A 270 11.85 13.44 1.47
N GLU A 271 11.89 12.68 2.57
CA GLU A 271 11.30 11.34 2.64
C GLU A 271 9.77 11.36 2.49
N MET A 272 9.08 12.35 3.08
CA MET A 272 7.65 12.55 2.88
C MET A 272 7.32 12.83 1.41
N GLY A 273 8.12 13.66 0.72
CA GLY A 273 8.00 13.92 -0.71
C GLY A 273 8.24 12.67 -1.56
N ALA A 274 9.24 11.86 -1.21
CA ALA A 274 9.51 10.57 -1.85
C ALA A 274 8.34 9.59 -1.68
N HIS A 275 7.76 9.52 -0.48
CA HIS A 275 6.58 8.71 -0.20
C HIS A 275 5.37 9.16 -1.05
N LEU A 276 5.09 10.46 -1.11
CA LEU A 276 3.96 10.99 -1.86
C LEU A 276 4.10 10.76 -3.37
N THR A 277 5.29 11.00 -3.93
CA THR A 277 5.58 10.74 -5.35
C THR A 277 5.49 9.24 -5.68
N SER A 278 5.99 8.37 -4.80
CA SER A 278 5.86 6.90 -4.95
C SER A 278 4.40 6.47 -5.05
N LEU A 279 3.56 6.96 -4.15
CA LEU A 279 2.13 6.63 -4.12
C LEU A 279 1.39 7.19 -5.32
N LEU A 280 1.67 8.43 -5.73
CA LEU A 280 1.08 9.04 -6.92
C LEU A 280 1.46 8.26 -8.19
N CYS A 281 2.75 7.93 -8.36
CA CYS A 281 3.24 7.11 -9.47
C CYS A 281 2.56 5.72 -9.48
N GLY A 282 2.43 5.10 -8.31
CA GLY A 282 1.73 3.83 -8.17
C GLY A 282 0.24 3.94 -8.48
N ALA A 283 -0.43 5.04 -8.10
CA ALA A 283 -1.85 5.25 -8.36
C ALA A 283 -2.15 5.38 -9.86
N MET A 284 -1.25 6.00 -10.63
CA MET A 284 -1.39 6.18 -12.08
C MET A 284 -1.08 4.92 -12.89
N THR A 285 -0.35 3.98 -12.31
CA THR A 285 0.21 2.87 -13.09
C THR A 285 -0.33 1.50 -12.68
N ARG A 286 -0.91 1.32 -11.49
CA ARG A 286 -1.28 -0.02 -11.00
C ARG A 286 -2.48 -0.65 -11.71
N THR A 287 -2.38 -1.96 -11.90
CA THR A 287 -3.46 -2.87 -12.28
C THR A 287 -4.02 -3.50 -11.00
N TYR A 288 -5.34 -3.50 -10.82
CA TYR A 288 -5.98 -4.07 -9.63
C TYR A 288 -7.44 -4.48 -9.88
N VAL A 289 -8.05 -5.14 -8.91
CA VAL A 289 -9.46 -5.58 -8.95
C VAL A 289 -10.34 -4.54 -8.26
N ASN A 290 -11.31 -3.96 -8.99
CA ASN A 290 -12.21 -2.92 -8.48
C ASN A 290 -13.28 -3.47 -7.54
N ASP A 291 -13.85 -4.62 -7.85
CA ASP A 291 -15.00 -5.21 -7.14
C ASP A 291 -14.57 -6.28 -6.13
N LEU A 292 -13.33 -6.22 -5.65
CA LEU A 292 -12.71 -7.28 -4.85
C LEU A 292 -13.54 -7.63 -3.60
N PHE A 293 -14.11 -6.63 -2.92
CA PHE A 293 -14.90 -6.82 -1.71
C PHE A 293 -16.42 -6.82 -1.96
N ALA A 294 -16.85 -6.74 -3.22
CA ALA A 294 -18.27 -6.80 -3.59
C ALA A 294 -18.90 -8.14 -3.20
N ALA A 295 -20.21 -8.14 -2.96
CA ALA A 295 -20.97 -9.36 -2.68
C ALA A 295 -21.04 -10.29 -3.89
N GLU A 296 -21.12 -11.59 -3.62
CA GLU A 296 -21.64 -12.53 -4.61
C GLU A 296 -23.17 -12.43 -4.55
N ALA A 297 -23.78 -11.92 -5.62
CA ALA A 297 -25.22 -11.74 -5.72
C ALA A 297 -25.63 -12.02 -7.17
N GLU A 298 -26.44 -13.06 -7.37
CA GLU A 298 -27.09 -13.37 -8.65
C GLU A 298 -28.48 -12.72 -8.69
N GLY A 299 -28.64 -11.65 -9.47
CA GLY A 299 -29.93 -10.98 -9.67
C GLY A 299 -30.17 -9.74 -8.81
N GLY A 300 -29.96 -8.55 -9.39
CA GLY A 300 -30.46 -7.26 -8.87
C GLY A 300 -30.13 -6.93 -7.39
N ASP A 301 -30.88 -5.98 -6.84
CA ASP A 301 -30.77 -5.60 -5.41
C ASP A 301 -31.39 -6.64 -4.46
N GLU A 302 -32.27 -7.52 -4.94
CA GLU A 302 -32.92 -8.57 -4.13
C GLU A 302 -31.94 -9.65 -3.67
N ALA A 303 -30.98 -10.07 -4.51
CA ALA A 303 -29.96 -11.05 -4.13
C ALA A 303 -28.86 -10.50 -3.20
N ARG A 304 -28.72 -9.16 -3.10
CA ARG A 304 -27.85 -8.52 -2.10
C ARG A 304 -28.39 -8.71 -0.67
N GLY A 305 -29.67 -9.06 -0.53
CA GLY A 305 -30.31 -9.31 0.75
C GLY A 305 -29.90 -10.63 1.40
N ALA A 306 -29.61 -11.70 0.64
CA ALA A 306 -29.48 -13.06 1.18
C ALA A 306 -28.48 -13.21 2.35
N PHE A 307 -28.90 -13.91 3.41
CA PHE A 307 -28.08 -14.27 4.56
C PHE A 307 -28.18 -15.78 4.85
N PRO A 308 -27.04 -16.50 4.92
CA PRO A 308 -25.68 -16.03 4.61
C PRO A 308 -25.49 -15.77 3.10
N SER A 309 -24.58 -14.85 2.77
CA SER A 309 -24.18 -14.64 1.37
C SER A 309 -23.52 -15.90 0.79
N ALA A 310 -23.75 -16.19 -0.49
CA ALA A 310 -23.17 -17.36 -1.15
C ALA A 310 -21.63 -17.35 -1.10
N TRP A 311 -21.05 -18.50 -0.74
CA TRP A 311 -19.61 -18.75 -0.83
C TRP A 311 -19.32 -19.48 -2.13
N VAL A 312 -18.15 -19.20 -2.71
CA VAL A 312 -17.77 -19.63 -4.05
C VAL A 312 -16.60 -20.61 -4.00
N VAL A 313 -16.50 -21.46 -5.01
CA VAL A 313 -15.34 -22.34 -5.20
C VAL A 313 -14.24 -21.62 -5.97
N SER A 314 -12.99 -22.00 -5.72
CA SER A 314 -11.84 -21.43 -6.45
C SER A 314 -11.50 -22.15 -7.76
N LYS A 315 -12.03 -23.37 -7.94
CA LYS A 315 -11.80 -24.28 -9.06
C LYS A 315 -12.98 -25.24 -9.15
N VAL A 316 -13.35 -25.59 -10.36
CA VAL A 316 -14.35 -26.61 -10.69
C VAL A 316 -13.65 -27.69 -11.52
N ARG A 317 -14.08 -28.96 -11.44
CA ARG A 317 -13.51 -30.02 -12.29
C ARG A 317 -14.04 -29.91 -13.71
N GLU A 318 -13.30 -30.45 -14.66
CA GLU A 318 -13.73 -30.46 -16.06
C GLU A 318 -15.06 -31.22 -16.20
N GLY A 319 -16.10 -30.54 -16.70
CA GLY A 319 -17.45 -31.10 -16.88
C GLY A 319 -18.42 -30.91 -15.70
N GLU A 320 -17.99 -30.29 -14.60
CA GLU A 320 -18.88 -29.82 -13.53
C GLU A 320 -19.47 -28.44 -13.86
N ASP A 321 -20.59 -28.09 -13.22
CA ASP A 321 -21.29 -26.82 -13.43
C ASP A 321 -20.50 -25.65 -12.82
N ASP A 322 -20.24 -24.64 -13.65
CA ASP A 322 -19.54 -23.41 -13.26
C ASP A 322 -20.41 -22.47 -12.39
N ALA A 323 -21.67 -22.81 -12.11
CA ALA A 323 -22.58 -22.00 -11.29
C ALA A 323 -22.03 -21.68 -9.87
N SER A 324 -21.11 -22.49 -9.34
CA SER A 324 -20.48 -22.25 -8.03
C SER A 324 -19.22 -21.38 -8.08
N MET A 325 -18.76 -21.02 -9.29
CA MET A 325 -17.62 -20.13 -9.49
C MET A 325 -17.99 -18.69 -9.18
N PRO A 326 -17.02 -17.86 -8.72
CA PRO A 326 -17.28 -16.44 -8.57
C PRO A 326 -17.63 -15.81 -9.91
N ARG A 327 -18.57 -14.85 -9.91
CA ARG A 327 -18.74 -13.94 -11.05
C ARG A 327 -17.40 -13.33 -11.46
N PRO A 328 -17.17 -13.02 -12.75
CA PRO A 328 -15.91 -12.43 -13.19
C PRO A 328 -15.53 -11.18 -12.37
N PHE A 329 -14.27 -11.11 -11.93
CA PHE A 329 -13.75 -9.93 -11.26
C PHE A 329 -13.55 -8.77 -12.24
N LEU A 330 -13.92 -7.57 -11.82
CA LEU A 330 -13.75 -6.35 -12.60
C LEU A 330 -12.31 -5.84 -12.44
N TRP A 331 -11.47 -6.23 -13.38
CA TRP A 331 -10.10 -5.73 -13.47
C TRP A 331 -10.06 -4.30 -14.00
N ARG A 332 -9.28 -3.46 -13.32
CA ARG A 332 -8.90 -2.14 -13.80
C ARG A 332 -7.49 -2.21 -14.37
N LYS A 333 -7.31 -1.56 -15.51
CA LYS A 333 -6.01 -1.17 -16.07
C LYS A 333 -5.90 0.36 -16.12
N PRO A 334 -4.68 0.93 -16.08
CA PRO A 334 -4.47 2.35 -16.31
C PRO A 334 -5.01 2.83 -17.67
N SER A 335 -5.57 4.03 -17.71
CA SER A 335 -5.93 4.74 -18.93
C SER A 335 -4.73 5.47 -19.56
N GLU A 336 -4.84 5.90 -20.82
CA GLU A 336 -3.77 6.68 -21.45
C GLU A 336 -3.52 8.01 -20.72
N ARG A 337 -4.59 8.65 -20.21
CA ARG A 337 -4.47 9.89 -19.41
C ARG A 337 -3.62 9.66 -18.16
N GLU A 338 -3.85 8.55 -17.46
CA GLU A 338 -3.06 8.21 -16.27
C GLU A 338 -1.59 7.95 -16.64
N LEU A 339 -1.35 7.28 -17.77
CA LEU A 339 0.00 7.03 -18.27
C LEU A 339 0.71 8.31 -18.74
N GLU A 340 -0.01 9.27 -19.33
CA GLU A 340 0.52 10.59 -19.67
C GLU A 340 0.98 11.35 -18.42
N ILE A 341 0.16 11.36 -17.37
CA ILE A 341 0.53 11.93 -16.06
C ILE A 341 1.75 11.21 -15.50
N ALA A 342 1.79 9.87 -15.55
CA ALA A 342 2.94 9.11 -15.09
C ALA A 342 4.24 9.46 -15.86
N ARG A 343 4.17 9.69 -17.17
CA ARG A 343 5.33 10.15 -17.96
C ARG A 343 5.78 11.55 -17.55
N ALA A 344 4.85 12.47 -17.28
CA ALA A 344 5.17 13.80 -16.78
C ALA A 344 5.87 13.75 -15.41
N LEU A 345 5.37 12.92 -14.48
CA LEU A 345 6.00 12.69 -13.19
C LEU A 345 7.40 12.09 -13.32
N CYS A 346 7.61 11.18 -14.28
CA CYS A 346 8.92 10.61 -14.58
C CYS A 346 9.92 11.67 -15.03
N ALA A 347 9.51 12.54 -15.97
CA ALA A 347 10.35 13.62 -16.47
C ALA A 347 10.72 14.64 -15.36
N GLU A 348 9.74 15.00 -14.53
CA GLU A 348 9.89 16.00 -13.47
C GLU A 348 10.70 15.49 -12.27
N PHE A 349 10.32 14.34 -11.71
CA PHE A 349 10.84 13.89 -10.41
C PHE A 349 11.91 12.80 -10.50
N LEU A 350 12.19 12.26 -11.69
CA LEU A 350 13.27 11.29 -11.89
C LEU A 350 14.32 11.82 -12.86
N GLU A 351 13.95 12.12 -14.11
CA GLU A 351 14.96 12.45 -15.12
C GLU A 351 15.65 13.78 -14.85
N THR A 352 14.89 14.81 -14.46
CA THR A 352 15.44 16.14 -14.16
C THR A 352 16.42 16.10 -12.98
N PRO A 353 16.07 15.51 -11.81
CA PRO A 353 17.02 15.31 -10.72
C PRO A 353 18.24 14.46 -11.11
N CYS A 354 18.08 13.42 -11.93
CA CYS A 354 19.22 12.62 -12.40
C CYS A 354 20.22 13.46 -13.19
N ARG A 355 19.74 14.29 -14.11
CA ARG A 355 20.60 15.20 -14.89
C ARG A 355 21.29 16.21 -13.99
N ALA A 356 20.57 16.80 -13.03
CA ALA A 356 21.16 17.73 -12.06
C ALA A 356 22.28 17.07 -11.21
N LEU A 357 22.07 15.84 -10.74
CA LEU A 357 23.09 15.10 -10.00
C LEU A 357 24.31 14.77 -10.86
N LEU A 358 24.13 14.38 -12.12
CA LEU A 358 25.23 14.13 -13.04
C LEU A 358 26.03 15.40 -13.35
N ASP A 359 25.37 16.53 -13.54
CA ASP A 359 26.02 17.83 -13.76
C ASP A 359 26.84 18.25 -12.53
N ALA A 360 26.31 18.06 -11.32
CA ALA A 360 26.97 18.44 -10.07
C ALA A 360 28.12 17.48 -9.67
N HIS A 361 27.94 16.18 -9.92
CA HIS A 361 28.85 15.11 -9.48
C HIS A 361 29.66 14.49 -10.63
N GLY A 362 29.71 15.14 -11.80
CA GLY A 362 30.49 14.73 -12.96
C GLY A 362 29.88 13.54 -13.71
N GLY A 363 29.31 13.81 -14.88
CA GLY A 363 28.79 12.80 -15.80
C GLY A 363 29.86 12.27 -16.77
N ASP A 364 29.95 10.95 -16.86
CA ASP A 364 30.57 10.15 -17.93
C ASP A 364 32.10 9.88 -17.95
N GLY A 365 32.95 10.56 -17.20
CA GLY A 365 34.41 10.29 -17.17
C GLY A 365 34.90 9.34 -16.06
N ASP A 366 35.74 8.35 -16.39
CA ASP A 366 36.50 7.49 -15.44
C ASP A 366 37.66 8.23 -14.72
N GLY A 367 37.64 9.57 -14.70
CA GLY A 367 38.76 10.39 -14.22
C GLY A 367 38.32 11.47 -13.25
N ASP A 368 39.30 11.96 -12.49
CA ASP A 368 39.30 13.07 -11.52
C ASP A 368 38.85 14.43 -12.10
N GLY A 369 37.77 14.46 -12.90
CA GLY A 369 37.13 15.69 -13.32
C GLY A 369 36.37 16.24 -12.13
N ASP A 370 36.91 17.26 -11.47
CA ASP A 370 36.14 18.11 -10.55
C ASP A 370 34.84 18.49 -11.26
N GLY A 371 33.69 18.20 -10.62
CA GLY A 371 32.41 18.65 -11.15
C GLY A 371 32.45 20.16 -11.35
N ASP A 372 31.67 20.71 -12.28
CA ASP A 372 31.67 22.15 -12.50
C ASP A 372 31.35 22.85 -11.16
N PRO A 373 32.31 23.59 -10.55
CA PRO A 373 32.09 24.20 -9.25
C PRO A 373 30.97 25.25 -9.27
N ALA A 374 30.62 25.75 -10.46
CA ALA A 374 29.45 26.62 -10.65
C ALA A 374 28.11 25.86 -10.58
N ARG A 375 28.12 24.52 -10.66
CA ARG A 375 26.95 23.62 -10.60
C ARG A 375 26.96 22.70 -9.39
N ALA A 376 27.82 22.97 -8.40
CA ALA A 376 27.89 22.17 -7.18
C ALA A 376 26.57 22.25 -6.40
N MET A 377 26.03 21.08 -6.01
CA MET A 377 24.85 20.98 -5.16
C MET A 377 25.26 20.89 -3.69
N SER A 378 24.49 21.54 -2.83
CA SER A 378 24.54 21.31 -1.38
C SER A 378 24.15 19.86 -1.03
N LYS A 379 24.44 19.45 0.21
CA LYS A 379 24.04 18.12 0.72
C LYS A 379 22.53 17.97 0.72
N GLU A 380 21.81 19.02 1.12
CA GLU A 380 20.36 19.04 1.19
C GLU A 380 19.73 18.96 -0.21
N GLU A 381 20.27 19.66 -1.20
CA GLU A 381 19.84 19.54 -2.61
C GLU A 381 20.11 18.15 -3.15
N THR A 382 21.27 17.56 -2.84
CA THR A 382 21.60 16.18 -3.24
C THR A 382 20.61 15.17 -2.64
N ARG A 383 20.28 15.32 -1.35
CA ARG A 383 19.29 14.46 -0.66
C ARG A 383 17.89 14.64 -1.24
N ALA A 384 17.45 15.87 -1.52
CA ALA A 384 16.16 16.13 -2.14
C ALA A 384 16.08 15.50 -3.54
N ALA A 385 17.13 15.60 -4.35
CA ALA A 385 17.20 14.97 -5.67
C ALA A 385 17.18 13.43 -5.58
N LEU A 386 17.96 12.83 -4.67
CA LEU A 386 17.92 11.38 -4.42
C LEU A 386 16.53 10.92 -3.95
N ALA A 387 15.90 11.67 -3.05
CA ALA A 387 14.57 11.36 -2.55
C ALA A 387 13.51 11.40 -3.67
N ALA A 388 13.56 12.39 -4.57
CA ALA A 388 12.69 12.46 -5.73
C ALA A 388 12.87 11.24 -6.66
N ILE A 389 14.12 10.90 -7.00
CA ILE A 389 14.46 9.72 -7.82
C ILE A 389 13.94 8.44 -7.17
N GLY A 390 14.21 8.26 -5.87
CA GLY A 390 13.77 7.12 -5.09
C GLY A 390 12.26 6.99 -5.02
N GLY A 391 11.55 8.10 -4.83
CA GLY A 391 10.10 8.15 -4.82
C GLY A 391 9.50 7.62 -6.13
N VAL A 392 9.94 8.16 -7.27
CA VAL A 392 9.46 7.70 -8.59
C VAL A 392 9.86 6.26 -8.89
N ALA A 393 11.11 5.88 -8.64
CA ALA A 393 11.60 4.52 -8.88
C ALA A 393 10.83 3.49 -8.04
N SER A 394 10.61 3.78 -6.76
CA SER A 394 9.82 2.96 -5.84
C SER A 394 8.32 2.94 -6.20
N GLY A 395 7.80 4.00 -6.83
CA GLY A 395 6.41 4.08 -7.26
C GLY A 395 6.13 3.29 -8.53
N PHE A 396 7.02 3.37 -9.53
CA PHE A 396 6.87 2.63 -10.78
C PHE A 396 7.29 1.16 -10.66
N ARG A 397 8.35 0.85 -9.89
CA ARG A 397 8.88 -0.51 -9.72
C ARG A 397 9.06 -1.25 -11.06
N THR A 398 8.17 -2.20 -11.30
CA THR A 398 8.13 -3.10 -12.46
C THR A 398 7.64 -2.42 -13.74
N ARG A 399 7.09 -1.21 -13.63
CA ARG A 399 6.60 -0.40 -14.75
C ARG A 399 7.69 0.44 -15.43
N MET A 400 8.89 0.45 -14.85
CA MET A 400 10.12 0.80 -15.55
C MET A 400 10.74 -0.47 -16.13
N ARG A 401 11.11 -0.46 -17.41
CA ARG A 401 11.77 -1.61 -18.04
C ARG A 401 13.06 -1.94 -17.27
N ASP A 402 13.25 -3.22 -16.97
CA ASP A 402 14.40 -3.69 -16.20
C ASP A 402 15.67 -3.86 -17.06
N PHE A 403 16.82 -3.91 -16.40
CA PHE A 403 18.08 -4.23 -17.07
C PHE A 403 18.06 -5.68 -17.55
N ALA A 404 18.10 -5.89 -18.87
CA ALA A 404 18.10 -7.24 -19.42
C ALA A 404 19.40 -7.97 -19.09
N PRO A 405 19.35 -9.21 -18.56
CA PRO A 405 20.54 -10.03 -18.43
C PRO A 405 21.09 -10.36 -19.81
N THR A 406 22.42 -10.42 -19.93
CA THR A 406 23.05 -10.90 -21.17
C THR A 406 22.93 -12.42 -21.27
N PRO A 407 22.51 -12.96 -22.42
CA PRO A 407 22.46 -14.40 -22.64
C PRO A 407 23.86 -14.98 -22.47
N SER A 408 23.95 -16.18 -21.90
CA SER A 408 25.24 -16.84 -21.75
C SER A 408 25.83 -17.20 -23.12
N PRO A 409 27.17 -17.32 -23.26
CA PRO A 409 27.79 -17.77 -24.51
C PRO A 409 27.25 -19.13 -24.98
N ASP A 410 26.91 -20.02 -24.03
CA ASP A 410 26.34 -21.35 -24.30
C ASP A 410 24.88 -21.28 -24.76
N GLU A 411 24.10 -20.29 -24.28
CA GLU A 411 22.73 -20.05 -24.72
C GLU A 411 22.65 -19.34 -26.08
N ALA A 412 23.57 -18.39 -26.33
CA ALA A 412 23.68 -17.68 -27.60
C ALA A 412 24.10 -18.61 -28.74
N SER A 413 24.92 -19.64 -28.44
CA SER A 413 25.36 -20.66 -29.40
C SER A 413 24.35 -21.81 -29.59
N ALA A 414 23.46 -22.05 -28.62
CA ALA A 414 22.44 -23.10 -28.69
C ALA A 414 21.23 -22.78 -29.58
N GLY A 415 21.15 -21.59 -30.19
CA GLY A 415 20.06 -21.21 -31.10
C GLY A 415 18.66 -21.36 -30.49
N ARG A 416 18.54 -21.35 -29.15
CA ARG A 416 17.26 -21.44 -28.44
C ARG A 416 16.55 -20.10 -28.53
N ASP A 417 16.01 -19.81 -29.71
CA ASP A 417 15.32 -18.58 -30.07
C ASP A 417 13.92 -18.46 -29.43
N GLY A 418 13.70 -19.12 -28.31
CA GLY A 418 12.40 -19.24 -27.66
C GLY A 418 12.57 -19.57 -26.20
N GLY A 419 13.02 -18.59 -25.40
CA GLY A 419 12.95 -18.69 -23.95
C GLY A 419 11.52 -19.02 -23.52
N PHE A 420 11.36 -19.97 -22.60
CA PHE A 420 10.07 -20.28 -22.01
C PHE A 420 9.48 -18.99 -21.42
N THR A 421 8.47 -18.44 -22.06
CA THR A 421 7.77 -17.27 -21.54
C THR A 421 6.75 -17.78 -20.53
N VAL A 422 6.97 -17.47 -19.26
CA VAL A 422 6.00 -17.80 -18.22
C VAL A 422 4.72 -16.98 -18.49
N VAL A 423 3.63 -17.68 -18.79
CA VAL A 423 2.33 -17.07 -19.05
C VAL A 423 1.84 -16.35 -17.80
N GLY A 424 1.35 -15.11 -17.96
CA GLY A 424 0.83 -14.31 -16.85
C GLY A 424 1.90 -13.65 -15.97
N VAL A 425 3.14 -13.50 -16.46
CA VAL A 425 4.20 -12.68 -15.84
C VAL A 425 4.11 -11.21 -16.25
N GLN A 426 3.56 -10.96 -17.43
CA GLN A 426 3.41 -9.62 -17.94
C GLN A 426 2.26 -8.94 -17.20
N ASP A 427 2.52 -7.73 -16.71
CA ASP A 427 1.42 -6.84 -16.38
C ASP A 427 0.59 -6.58 -17.64
N VAL A 428 -0.64 -6.09 -17.47
CA VAL A 428 -1.54 -5.82 -18.61
C VAL A 428 -0.91 -4.85 -19.61
N HIS A 429 0.06 -4.04 -19.17
CA HIS A 429 0.83 -3.13 -20.01
C HIS A 429 2.32 -3.45 -19.96
N ALA A 430 2.97 -3.35 -21.13
CA ALA A 430 4.42 -3.28 -21.20
C ALA A 430 4.93 -2.10 -20.35
N PRO A 431 6.14 -2.21 -19.78
CA PRO A 431 6.76 -1.07 -19.08
C PRO A 431 6.74 0.16 -19.99
N PHE A 432 6.11 1.23 -19.51
CA PHE A 432 5.93 2.46 -20.29
C PHE A 432 7.13 3.40 -20.15
N VAL A 433 7.93 3.22 -19.09
CA VAL A 433 9.23 3.89 -18.93
C VAL A 433 10.32 2.97 -19.49
N GLY A 434 11.12 3.53 -20.41
CA GLY A 434 12.22 2.84 -21.07
C GLY A 434 13.37 2.47 -20.14
N VAL A 435 14.26 1.61 -20.64
CA VAL A 435 15.47 1.21 -19.89
C VAL A 435 16.48 2.37 -19.79
N GLU A 436 16.40 3.33 -20.71
CA GLU A 436 17.24 4.52 -20.80
C GLU A 436 17.08 5.39 -19.54
N THR A 437 15.85 5.56 -19.07
CA THR A 437 15.54 6.31 -17.85
C THR A 437 16.10 5.60 -16.61
N ARG A 438 16.05 4.26 -16.58
CA ARG A 438 16.66 3.46 -15.50
C ARG A 438 18.19 3.52 -15.53
N ASP A 439 18.79 3.47 -16.73
CA ASP A 439 20.23 3.65 -16.93
C ASP A 439 20.70 5.02 -16.43
N LEU A 440 19.97 6.08 -16.80
CA LEU A 440 20.20 7.44 -16.33
C LEU A 440 20.19 7.53 -14.80
N ALA A 441 19.18 6.93 -14.14
CA ALA A 441 19.13 6.87 -12.68
C ALA A 441 20.31 6.09 -12.09
N GLY A 442 20.69 4.96 -12.70
CA GLY A 442 21.86 4.18 -12.31
C GLY A 442 23.14 5.01 -12.32
N ARG A 443 23.38 5.78 -13.39
CA ARG A 443 24.55 6.67 -13.50
C ARG A 443 24.51 7.79 -12.47
N ALA A 444 23.37 8.45 -12.27
CA ALA A 444 23.23 9.55 -11.33
C ALA A 444 23.49 9.12 -9.88
N VAL A 445 22.89 8.01 -9.44
CA VAL A 445 23.08 7.47 -8.08
C VAL A 445 24.51 6.99 -7.88
N ALA A 446 25.13 6.39 -8.90
CA ALA A 446 26.53 5.98 -8.86
C ALA A 446 27.47 7.18 -8.69
N ALA A 447 27.21 8.30 -9.38
CA ALA A 447 27.99 9.53 -9.26
C ALA A 447 27.96 10.06 -7.81
N VAL A 448 26.78 10.07 -7.18
CA VAL A 448 26.65 10.47 -5.77
C VAL A 448 27.41 9.51 -4.84
N LEU A 449 27.24 8.20 -5.00
CA LEU A 449 27.92 7.20 -4.16
C LEU A 449 29.44 7.28 -4.23
N ASN A 450 30.00 7.73 -5.36
CA ASN A 450 31.45 7.88 -5.52
C ASN A 450 32.03 9.14 -4.86
N ARG A 451 31.20 10.17 -4.65
CA ARG A 451 31.66 11.48 -4.13
C ARG A 451 31.23 11.77 -2.71
N VAL A 452 30.15 11.15 -2.24
CA VAL A 452 29.64 11.36 -0.89
C VAL A 452 30.68 10.92 0.15
N SER A 453 30.89 11.75 1.17
CA SER A 453 31.81 11.44 2.27
C SER A 453 31.34 10.21 3.05
N ALA A 454 32.30 9.40 3.51
CA ALA A 454 32.03 8.26 4.38
C ALA A 454 31.35 8.65 5.71
N ASP A 455 31.46 9.91 6.12
CA ASP A 455 30.86 10.44 7.35
C ASP A 455 29.43 10.95 7.15
N ASP A 456 28.99 11.13 5.90
CA ASP A 456 27.60 11.49 5.56
C ASP A 456 26.75 10.23 5.41
N VAL A 457 26.44 9.61 6.55
CA VAL A 457 25.71 8.33 6.62
C VAL A 457 24.28 8.43 6.08
N ASP A 458 23.64 9.59 6.18
CA ASP A 458 22.27 9.79 5.72
C ASP A 458 22.20 9.81 4.19
N THR A 459 23.06 10.61 3.54
CA THR A 459 23.13 10.66 2.08
C THR A 459 23.55 9.30 1.51
N LEU A 460 24.50 8.62 2.16
CA LEU A 460 24.91 7.25 1.80
C LEU A 460 23.76 6.25 1.94
N GLY A 461 23.03 6.29 3.05
CA GLY A 461 21.89 5.41 3.30
C GLY A 461 20.78 5.60 2.28
N MET A 462 20.45 6.86 1.98
CA MET A 462 19.48 7.22 0.97
C MET A 462 19.92 6.76 -0.43
N ALA A 463 21.15 7.06 -0.84
CA ALA A 463 21.66 6.64 -2.15
C ALA A 463 21.64 5.11 -2.33
N LEU A 464 21.94 4.34 -1.27
CA LEU A 464 21.86 2.88 -1.29
C LEU A 464 20.41 2.37 -1.37
N SER A 465 19.47 3.02 -0.68
CA SER A 465 18.03 2.70 -0.78
C SER A 465 17.50 2.95 -2.20
N VAL A 466 17.86 4.10 -2.80
CA VAL A 466 17.52 4.40 -4.21
C VAL A 466 18.19 3.40 -5.15
N ALA A 467 19.44 3.01 -4.87
CA ALA A 467 20.14 2.01 -5.68
C ALA A 467 19.41 0.65 -5.68
N GLU A 468 18.84 0.23 -4.55
CA GLU A 468 18.02 -0.98 -4.47
C GLU A 468 16.78 -0.89 -5.39
N ASP A 469 16.05 0.22 -5.34
CA ASP A 469 14.85 0.43 -6.17
C ASP A 469 15.19 0.50 -7.68
N VAL A 470 16.38 1.00 -8.06
CA VAL A 470 16.84 1.07 -9.45
C VAL A 470 17.36 -0.27 -9.96
N LEU A 471 18.13 -1.01 -9.15
CA LEU A 471 18.78 -2.26 -9.54
C LEU A 471 17.87 -3.48 -9.42
N SER A 472 16.99 -3.51 -8.43
CA SER A 472 16.16 -4.68 -8.10
C SER A 472 14.77 -4.27 -7.61
N PRO A 473 13.94 -3.65 -8.48
CA PRO A 473 12.60 -3.19 -8.11
C PRO A 473 11.67 -4.33 -7.67
N PHE A 474 12.00 -5.58 -8.04
CA PHE A 474 11.20 -6.77 -7.74
C PHE A 474 11.48 -7.35 -6.35
N HIS A 475 12.56 -6.96 -5.66
CA HIS A 475 12.89 -7.50 -4.35
C HIS A 475 11.75 -7.25 -3.35
N ARG A 476 11.29 -6.00 -3.26
CA ARG A 476 10.19 -5.59 -2.37
C ARG A 476 8.87 -6.26 -2.74
N ASP A 477 8.55 -6.34 -4.04
CA ASP A 477 7.31 -6.98 -4.51
C ASP A 477 7.31 -8.48 -4.23
N TYR A 478 8.41 -9.17 -4.51
CA TYR A 478 8.52 -10.61 -4.27
C TYR A 478 8.35 -10.95 -2.79
N HIS A 479 9.08 -10.27 -1.90
CA HIS A 479 8.98 -10.52 -0.47
C HIS A 479 7.63 -10.04 0.11
N GLY A 480 7.09 -8.93 -0.38
CA GLY A 480 5.78 -8.40 -0.01
C GLY A 480 4.65 -9.36 -0.37
N VAL A 481 4.60 -9.83 -1.63
CA VAL A 481 3.59 -10.79 -2.08
C VAL A 481 3.76 -12.15 -1.39
N LYS A 482 5.01 -12.59 -1.14
CA LYS A 482 5.27 -13.79 -0.33
C LYS A 482 4.67 -13.68 1.06
N ALA A 483 4.85 -12.53 1.72
CA ALA A 483 4.29 -12.27 3.03
C ALA A 483 2.75 -12.22 2.98
N ALA A 484 2.18 -11.52 2.00
CA ALA A 484 0.74 -11.44 1.80
C ALA A 484 0.09 -12.82 1.55
N LEU A 485 0.71 -13.70 0.76
CA LEU A 485 0.24 -15.07 0.55
C LEU A 485 0.24 -15.90 1.85
N ARG A 486 1.22 -15.70 2.75
CA ARG A 486 1.21 -16.33 4.08
C ARG A 486 0.06 -15.82 4.94
N THR A 487 -0.18 -14.51 4.94
CA THR A 487 -1.33 -13.91 5.63
C THR A 487 -2.65 -14.45 5.08
N TRP A 488 -2.78 -14.51 3.75
CA TRP A 488 -3.94 -15.09 3.09
C TRP A 488 -4.18 -16.55 3.51
N HIS A 489 -3.14 -17.38 3.59
CA HIS A 489 -3.26 -18.75 4.08
C HIS A 489 -3.77 -18.81 5.52
N SER A 490 -3.31 -17.91 6.39
CA SER A 490 -3.79 -17.80 7.76
C SER A 490 -5.27 -17.43 7.81
N ASP A 491 -5.68 -16.39 7.08
CA ASP A 491 -7.08 -15.93 7.07
C ASP A 491 -8.01 -16.99 6.46
N ALA A 492 -7.54 -17.71 5.44
CA ALA A 492 -8.28 -18.82 4.84
C ALA A 492 -8.56 -19.98 5.80
N THR A 493 -7.79 -20.14 6.89
CA THR A 493 -8.11 -21.18 7.89
C THR A 493 -9.41 -20.90 8.63
N ALA A 494 -9.74 -19.62 8.87
CA ALA A 494 -10.97 -19.20 9.53
C ALA A 494 -12.15 -19.04 8.55
N LEU A 495 -11.85 -18.80 7.27
CA LEU A 495 -12.83 -18.43 6.23
C LEU A 495 -12.89 -19.45 5.08
N THR A 496 -12.74 -20.74 5.40
CA THR A 496 -13.01 -21.85 4.48
C THR A 496 -14.09 -22.74 5.10
N ALA A 497 -15.08 -23.13 4.29
CA ALA A 497 -16.14 -23.98 4.79
C ALA A 497 -15.57 -25.34 5.22
N PRO A 498 -16.12 -25.97 6.28
CA PRO A 498 -15.69 -27.30 6.67
C PRO A 498 -15.97 -28.26 5.52
N GLN A 499 -15.01 -29.13 5.19
CA GLN A 499 -15.25 -30.16 4.20
C GLN A 499 -16.23 -31.19 4.78
N THR A 500 -17.43 -31.28 4.20
CA THR A 500 -18.44 -32.27 4.57
C THR A 500 -18.23 -33.61 3.85
N ARG A 501 -17.41 -33.63 2.79
CA ARG A 501 -17.01 -34.81 2.02
C ARG A 501 -15.50 -34.77 1.71
N PRO A 502 -14.79 -35.92 1.67
CA PRO A 502 -13.35 -35.96 1.36
C PRO A 502 -12.97 -35.30 0.03
N ASP A 503 -13.83 -35.42 -0.97
CA ASP A 503 -13.63 -34.87 -2.32
C ASP A 503 -14.39 -33.55 -2.55
N GLY A 504 -14.93 -32.93 -1.49
CA GLY A 504 -15.72 -31.71 -1.60
C GLY A 504 -14.86 -30.47 -1.88
N ASP A 505 -15.38 -29.60 -2.74
CA ASP A 505 -14.72 -28.34 -3.08
C ASP A 505 -14.62 -27.40 -1.88
N LYS A 506 -13.52 -26.63 -1.87
CA LYS A 506 -13.28 -25.63 -0.83
C LYS A 506 -14.01 -24.35 -1.19
N THR A 507 -15.16 -24.12 -0.56
CA THR A 507 -15.91 -22.87 -0.69
C THR A 507 -15.38 -21.81 0.28
N ARG A 508 -15.38 -20.55 -0.17
CA ARG A 508 -14.87 -19.38 0.57
C ARG A 508 -15.67 -18.13 0.19
N PRO A 509 -15.63 -17.04 0.99
CA PRO A 509 -16.15 -15.75 0.55
C PRO A 509 -15.49 -15.29 -0.75
N ARG A 510 -16.27 -14.66 -1.65
CA ARG A 510 -15.80 -14.13 -2.95
C ARG A 510 -14.52 -13.31 -2.83
N TRP A 511 -14.47 -12.41 -1.84
CA TRP A 511 -13.34 -11.50 -1.66
C TRP A 511 -12.04 -12.24 -1.36
N LEU A 512 -12.11 -13.35 -0.62
CA LEU A 512 -10.94 -14.15 -0.26
C LEU A 512 -10.41 -14.91 -1.48
N VAL A 513 -11.31 -15.40 -2.36
CA VAL A 513 -10.91 -16.00 -3.65
C VAL A 513 -10.30 -14.95 -4.58
N GLY A 514 -10.91 -13.77 -4.67
CA GLY A 514 -10.41 -12.65 -5.46
C GLY A 514 -9.03 -12.17 -5.00
N GLU A 515 -8.82 -12.12 -3.68
CA GLU A 515 -7.53 -11.72 -3.11
C GLU A 515 -6.46 -12.77 -3.46
N HIS A 516 -6.80 -14.06 -3.35
CA HIS A 516 -5.87 -15.11 -3.78
C HIS A 516 -5.49 -14.96 -5.25
N MET A 517 -6.48 -14.75 -6.13
CA MET A 517 -6.25 -14.55 -7.55
C MET A 517 -5.33 -13.35 -7.80
N PHE A 518 -5.61 -12.21 -7.16
CA PHE A 518 -4.81 -10.99 -7.29
C PHE A 518 -3.37 -11.18 -6.78
N LEU A 519 -3.20 -11.80 -5.61
CA LEU A 519 -1.87 -12.11 -5.07
C LEU A 519 -1.12 -13.10 -5.96
N ARG A 520 -1.78 -14.07 -6.58
CA ARG A 520 -1.16 -14.99 -7.55
C ARG A 520 -0.75 -14.30 -8.84
N PHE A 521 -1.52 -13.31 -9.30
CA PHE A 521 -1.13 -12.46 -10.42
C PHE A 521 0.17 -11.70 -10.10
N LEU A 522 0.23 -11.00 -8.96
CA LEU A 522 1.44 -10.29 -8.52
C LEU A 522 2.62 -11.23 -8.22
N TRP A 523 2.34 -12.43 -7.73
CA TRP A 523 3.37 -13.43 -7.43
C TRP A 523 4.10 -13.89 -8.68
N ARG A 524 3.36 -14.16 -9.76
CA ARG A 524 3.97 -14.62 -11.03
C ARG A 524 4.91 -13.56 -11.59
N SER A 525 4.47 -12.31 -11.66
CA SER A 525 5.28 -11.21 -12.19
C SER A 525 6.51 -10.94 -11.33
N SER A 526 6.34 -10.81 -10.02
CA SER A 526 7.45 -10.57 -9.09
C SER A 526 8.45 -11.73 -9.04
N GLN A 527 7.99 -12.99 -9.03
CA GLN A 527 8.85 -14.16 -8.99
C GLN A 527 9.71 -14.29 -10.25
N ALA A 528 9.11 -14.16 -11.43
CA ALA A 528 9.83 -14.30 -12.69
C ALA A 528 10.92 -13.26 -12.84
N ALA A 529 10.65 -12.03 -12.41
CA ALA A 529 11.60 -10.94 -12.51
C ALA A 529 12.64 -10.94 -11.37
N TYR A 530 12.27 -11.33 -10.15
CA TYR A 530 13.22 -11.51 -9.04
C TYR A 530 14.29 -12.57 -9.35
N HIS A 531 13.91 -13.60 -10.10
CA HIS A 531 14.81 -14.64 -10.58
C HIS A 531 15.30 -14.42 -12.01
N ALA A 532 15.06 -13.24 -12.59
CA ALA A 532 15.66 -12.87 -13.86
C ALA A 532 17.18 -12.81 -13.68
N GLY A 533 17.89 -13.57 -14.51
CA GLY A 533 19.33 -13.76 -14.33
C GLY A 533 19.70 -14.91 -13.37
N GLY A 534 18.90 -15.98 -13.34
CA GLY A 534 19.24 -17.22 -12.64
C GLY A 534 20.52 -17.92 -13.11
N PRO A 535 20.83 -19.11 -12.58
CA PRO A 535 22.06 -19.84 -12.86
C PRO A 535 22.32 -19.97 -14.36
N GLY A 536 23.50 -19.50 -14.80
CA GLY A 536 23.91 -19.51 -16.20
C GLY A 536 23.87 -18.13 -16.87
N SER A 537 23.11 -17.17 -16.37
CA SER A 537 23.06 -15.83 -16.98
C SER A 537 24.29 -14.97 -16.64
N SER A 538 24.65 -14.05 -17.54
CA SER A 538 25.65 -13.01 -17.28
C SER A 538 24.98 -11.71 -16.82
N PRO A 539 25.60 -10.95 -15.90
CA PRO A 539 25.01 -9.72 -15.38
C PRO A 539 24.77 -8.69 -16.51
N PRO A 540 23.76 -7.82 -16.37
CA PRO A 540 23.50 -6.77 -17.35
C PRO A 540 24.74 -5.90 -17.66
N THR A 541 24.88 -5.51 -18.92
CA THR A 541 26.02 -4.70 -19.42
C THR A 541 25.71 -3.21 -19.55
N ALA A 542 24.47 -2.79 -19.25
CA ALA A 542 24.07 -1.39 -19.28
C ALA A 542 24.98 -0.53 -18.38
N ALA A 543 25.41 0.63 -18.88
CA ALA A 543 26.44 1.45 -18.23
C ALA A 543 26.02 1.89 -16.82
N GLY A 544 24.77 2.29 -16.65
CA GLY A 544 24.18 2.66 -15.36
C GLY A 544 24.15 1.51 -14.37
N TYR A 545 23.83 0.29 -14.81
CA TYR A 545 23.85 -0.91 -13.97
C TYR A 545 25.27 -1.19 -13.46
N VAL A 546 26.25 -1.25 -14.37
CA VAL A 546 27.65 -1.57 -14.03
C VAL A 546 28.23 -0.53 -13.06
N ARG A 547 28.07 0.76 -13.37
CA ARG A 547 28.58 1.86 -12.54
C ARG A 547 27.97 1.84 -11.14
N LEU A 548 26.66 1.63 -11.04
CA LEU A 548 25.95 1.61 -9.76
C LEU A 548 26.33 0.40 -8.91
N MET A 549 26.43 -0.79 -9.52
CA MET A 549 26.88 -2.00 -8.85
C MET A 549 28.30 -1.87 -8.32
N ASP A 550 29.21 -1.28 -9.09
CA ASP A 550 30.60 -1.08 -8.67
C ASP A 550 30.71 -0.03 -7.55
N ALA A 551 29.95 1.06 -7.63
CA ALA A 551 29.87 2.06 -6.57
C ALA A 551 29.34 1.44 -5.25
N ALA A 552 28.23 0.70 -5.30
CA ALA A 552 27.66 0.01 -4.14
C ALA A 552 28.65 -1.01 -3.52
N ARG A 553 29.35 -1.80 -4.36
CA ARG A 553 30.37 -2.75 -3.91
C ARG A 553 31.56 -2.07 -3.23
N ARG A 554 32.02 -0.92 -3.75
CA ARG A 554 33.07 -0.12 -3.11
C ARG A 554 32.65 0.32 -1.72
N THR A 555 31.45 0.89 -1.57
CA THR A 555 30.90 1.30 -0.27
C THR A 555 30.82 0.15 0.73
N ALA A 556 30.42 -1.05 0.29
CA ALA A 556 30.39 -2.24 1.12
C ALA A 556 31.80 -2.71 1.57
N ARG A 557 32.81 -2.65 0.68
CA ARG A 557 34.19 -3.04 0.98
C ARG A 557 34.87 -2.07 1.95
N THR A 558 34.65 -0.77 1.80
CA THR A 558 35.21 0.27 2.69
C THR A 558 34.71 0.12 4.12
N ARG A 559 33.44 -0.29 4.32
CA ARG A 559 32.88 -0.60 5.64
C ARG A 559 33.52 -1.82 6.30
N ARG A 560 33.91 -2.85 5.53
CA ARG A 560 34.59 -4.05 6.07
C ARG A 560 36.04 -3.82 6.50
N ARG A 561 36.71 -2.78 5.99
CA ARG A 561 38.09 -2.45 6.38
C ARG A 561 38.19 -1.54 7.61
N ARG A 562 37.09 -0.88 7.99
CA ARG A 562 37.01 0.02 9.17
C ARG A 562 36.44 -0.67 10.42
N ARG A 563 35.89 -1.88 10.27
CA ARG A 563 35.61 -2.82 11.36
C ARG A 563 36.77 -3.79 11.46
#